data_AF-X5Y758-F1
#
_entry.id   AF-X5Y758-F1
#
_cell.length_a   1.000
_cell.length_b   1.000
_cell.length_c   1.000
_cell.angle_alpha   90.00
_cell.angle_beta   90.00
_cell.angle_gamma   90.00
#
_symmetry.space_group_name_H-M   'P 1'
#
loop_
_entity.id
_entity.type
_entity.pdbx_description
1 polymer ?
#
loop_
_entity_poly.entity_id
_entity_poly.type
_entity_poly.pdbx_seq_one_letter_code
_entity_poly.pdbx_strand_id
1 'polypeptide(L)'
;MGTNQSEKLSNASFAATRSERISEYKNRRQAFDYEKVPAPSVDDFKAKGWEFDKALKTGIRLRRPKSNVEMLENRFWSVLYLLGFEQLNVGHEFVVPIDADGDRIAKKISVLGIDEDTIVVADCQTAESLRRKSAFSLVADLDTHKRAIANTLRKFLGDGSGRKIIWCVVTSQVRWSEGDLAKAKEKQVHVLREQELRYFQEIAKTLGRAAKHQFVAEFLSGQKIPALANRYVSASRFKLGGRTAYAFTVPAKELLRRAFVNHRDLRDPSGAPSYQRLIDSKRIKAIASFLSKGGYFANSIIVSFHIPVRFDQGSRDDESDVRFGKLYLPESYKTCWVIDGQHRLYGAIFDGGGHRSDHTRCSF
;
A
#
# COMPACT_ATOMS: atom_id res chain seq x y z
N MET A 1 -9.47 30.21 20.15
CA MET A 1 -9.78 29.06 21.04
C MET A 1 -9.17 27.82 20.42
N GLY A 2 -7.94 27.49 20.80
CA GLY A 2 -7.18 26.37 20.25
C GLY A 2 -7.60 25.08 20.93
N THR A 3 -8.19 24.16 20.18
CA THR A 3 -8.41 22.78 20.63
C THR A 3 -7.08 22.10 20.89
N ASN A 4 -6.92 21.54 22.11
CA ASN A 4 -5.86 20.62 22.55
C ASN A 4 -5.70 19.43 21.59
N GLN A 5 -5.06 19.61 20.43
CA GLN A 5 -4.70 18.50 19.53
C GLN A 5 -3.56 17.63 20.08
N SER A 6 -2.95 18.01 21.22
CA SER A 6 -1.80 17.31 21.82
C SER A 6 -2.15 16.08 22.68
N GLU A 7 -3.41 15.89 23.09
CA GLU A 7 -3.71 14.90 24.14
C GLU A 7 -4.21 13.54 23.66
N LYS A 8 -4.86 13.38 22.49
CA LYS A 8 -5.30 12.06 22.00
C LYS A 8 -5.39 12.04 20.47
N LEU A 9 -4.95 10.93 19.88
CA LEU A 9 -5.23 10.62 18.48
C LEU A 9 -6.75 10.40 18.31
N SER A 10 -7.37 11.04 17.33
CA SER A 10 -8.82 11.01 17.14
C SER A 10 -9.19 10.67 15.69
N ASN A 11 -10.42 10.19 15.48
CA ASN A 11 -10.92 9.93 14.13
C ASN A 11 -10.94 11.19 13.24
N ALA A 12 -11.07 12.38 13.83
CA ALA A 12 -11.04 13.65 13.10
C ALA A 12 -9.67 13.96 12.46
N SER A 13 -8.61 13.27 12.90
CA SER A 13 -7.27 13.40 12.35
C SER A 13 -7.09 12.59 11.04
N PHE A 14 -8.11 11.83 10.63
CA PHE A 14 -8.08 10.97 9.46
C PHE A 14 -9.23 11.27 8.49
N ALA A 15 -8.93 11.16 7.19
CA ALA A 15 -9.94 11.04 6.15
C ALA A 15 -10.50 9.60 6.18
N ALA A 16 -11.56 9.40 6.97
CA ALA A 16 -12.13 8.08 7.25
C ALA A 16 -13.33 7.75 6.35
N THR A 17 -14.03 8.77 5.83
CA THR A 17 -15.12 8.57 4.86
C THR A 17 -14.59 8.62 3.42
N ARG A 18 -15.35 8.00 2.49
CA ARG A 18 -15.01 8.03 1.07
C ARG A 18 -14.93 9.47 0.53
N SER A 19 -15.87 10.33 0.93
CA SER A 19 -15.95 11.71 0.47
C SER A 19 -14.75 12.54 0.94
N GLU A 20 -14.36 12.40 2.21
CA GLU A 20 -13.15 13.04 2.76
C GLU A 20 -11.90 12.59 2.00
N ARG A 21 -11.72 11.28 1.81
CA ARG A 21 -10.55 10.76 1.07
C ARG A 21 -10.49 11.28 -0.37
N ILE A 22 -11.64 11.37 -1.06
CA ILE A 22 -11.70 11.94 -2.42
C ILE A 22 -11.33 13.42 -2.41
N SER A 23 -11.84 14.19 -1.44
CA SER A 23 -11.53 15.62 -1.31
C SER A 23 -10.04 15.83 -1.05
N GLU A 24 -9.49 15.11 -0.09
CA GLU A 24 -8.07 15.15 0.27
C GLU A 24 -7.19 14.73 -0.91
N TYR A 25 -7.54 13.64 -1.62
CA TYR A 25 -6.82 13.22 -2.82
C TYR A 25 -6.82 14.28 -3.93
N LYS A 26 -7.95 14.95 -4.16
CA LYS A 26 -8.04 16.03 -5.15
C LYS A 26 -7.16 17.23 -4.76
N ASN A 27 -7.11 17.58 -3.48
CA ASN A 27 -6.28 18.67 -2.98
C ASN A 27 -4.79 18.32 -3.04
N ARG A 28 -4.39 17.13 -2.60
CA ARG A 28 -3.00 16.65 -2.59
C ARG A 28 -2.39 16.51 -3.99
N ARG A 29 -3.21 16.30 -5.03
CA ARG A 29 -2.75 16.28 -6.43
C ARG A 29 -2.35 17.65 -6.98
N GLN A 30 -2.80 18.74 -6.36
CA GLN A 30 -2.50 20.08 -6.83
C GLN A 30 -1.12 20.50 -6.34
N ALA A 31 -0.33 21.10 -7.23
CA ALA A 31 1.00 21.63 -6.89
C ALA A 31 0.95 22.93 -6.08
N PHE A 32 -0.23 23.54 -5.99
CA PHE A 32 -0.47 24.79 -5.29
C PHE A 32 -1.64 24.63 -4.33
N ASP A 33 -1.57 25.34 -3.21
CA ASP A 33 -2.74 25.70 -2.42
C ASP A 33 -3.44 26.89 -3.09
N TYR A 34 -4.76 27.00 -2.93
CA TYR A 34 -5.55 28.10 -3.47
C TYR A 34 -6.41 28.70 -2.37
N GLU A 35 -6.43 30.02 -2.30
CA GLU A 35 -7.26 30.77 -1.35
C GLU A 35 -7.98 31.90 -2.10
N LYS A 36 -9.24 32.14 -1.77
CA LYS A 36 -9.98 33.30 -2.26
C LYS A 36 -10.00 34.36 -1.17
N VAL A 37 -9.49 35.55 -1.47
CA VAL A 37 -9.40 36.66 -0.53
C VAL A 37 -10.04 37.94 -1.10
N PRO A 38 -10.54 38.84 -0.25
CA PRO A 38 -10.94 40.18 -0.68
C PRO A 38 -9.70 41.03 -1.01
N ALA A 39 -9.87 42.06 -1.84
CA ALA A 39 -8.76 42.88 -2.35
C ALA A 39 -7.85 43.50 -1.26
N PRO A 40 -8.38 44.03 -0.14
CA PRO A 40 -7.54 44.61 0.91
C PRO A 40 -6.60 43.60 1.59
N SER A 41 -6.92 42.31 1.58
CA SER A 41 -6.11 41.27 2.23
C SER A 41 -5.02 40.69 1.32
N VAL A 42 -4.92 41.11 0.05
CA VAL A 42 -3.99 40.51 -0.90
C VAL A 42 -2.54 40.68 -0.46
N ASP A 43 -2.17 41.86 0.03
CA ASP A 43 -0.77 42.14 0.36
C ASP A 43 -0.31 41.40 1.63
N ASP A 44 -1.21 41.17 2.60
CA ASP A 44 -0.95 40.32 3.76
C ASP A 44 -0.65 38.86 3.37
N PHE A 45 -1.37 38.36 2.36
CA PHE A 45 -1.16 37.01 1.84
C PHE A 45 0.13 36.93 1.02
N LYS A 46 0.45 37.95 0.21
CA LYS A 46 1.73 38.02 -0.50
C LYS A 46 2.92 37.98 0.44
N ALA A 47 2.85 38.67 1.58
CA ALA A 47 3.87 38.62 2.62
C ALA A 47 4.08 37.19 3.19
N LYS A 48 3.08 36.31 3.07
CA LYS A 48 3.13 34.90 3.47
C LYS A 48 3.49 33.94 2.31
N GLY A 49 3.99 34.48 1.20
CA GLY A 49 4.43 33.71 0.03
C GLY A 49 3.30 33.30 -0.92
N TRP A 50 2.11 33.89 -0.81
CA TRP A 50 1.05 33.68 -1.80
C TRP A 50 1.25 34.56 -3.03
N GLU A 51 1.02 34.01 -4.21
CA GLU A 51 1.08 34.72 -5.48
C GLU A 51 -0.31 34.88 -6.10
N PHE A 52 -0.46 35.91 -6.93
CA PHE A 52 -1.70 36.14 -7.66
C PHE A 52 -1.95 35.00 -8.66
N ASP A 53 -3.15 34.42 -8.64
CA ASP A 53 -3.58 33.44 -9.64
C ASP A 53 -4.54 34.10 -10.65
N LYS A 54 -5.68 34.63 -10.17
CA LYS A 54 -6.63 35.37 -11.00
C LYS A 54 -7.63 36.22 -10.22
N ALA A 55 -8.16 37.24 -10.88
CA ALA A 55 -9.31 37.99 -10.39
C ALA A 55 -10.62 37.18 -10.60
N LEU A 56 -11.52 37.24 -9.63
CA LEU A 56 -12.86 36.64 -9.67
C LEU A 56 -13.91 37.75 -9.55
N LYS A 57 -15.16 37.46 -9.92
CA LYS A 57 -16.29 38.41 -9.77
C LYS A 57 -16.47 38.90 -8.33
N THR A 58 -16.10 38.10 -7.34
CA THR A 58 -16.35 38.35 -5.91
C THR A 58 -15.08 38.27 -5.07
N GLY A 59 -13.91 38.56 -5.65
CA GLY A 59 -12.63 38.58 -4.91
C GLY A 59 -11.43 38.26 -5.80
N ILE A 60 -10.28 38.03 -5.17
CA ILE A 60 -9.04 37.66 -5.84
C ILE A 60 -8.66 36.26 -5.38
N ARG A 61 -8.37 35.38 -6.34
CA ARG A 61 -7.84 34.05 -6.05
C ARG A 61 -6.32 34.14 -6.06
N LEU A 62 -5.74 33.73 -4.94
CA LEU A 62 -4.31 33.57 -4.76
C LEU A 62 -3.95 32.09 -4.78
N ARG A 63 -2.68 31.80 -5.04
CA ARG A 63 -2.13 30.46 -4.95
C ARG A 63 -0.79 30.48 -4.24
N ARG A 64 -0.37 29.35 -3.67
CA ARG A 64 0.95 29.21 -3.04
C ARG A 64 1.55 27.87 -3.42
N PRO A 65 2.79 27.81 -3.93
CA PRO A 65 3.42 26.54 -4.26
C PRO A 65 3.62 25.70 -3.00
N LYS A 66 3.29 24.41 -3.10
CA LYS A 66 3.58 23.47 -2.02
C LYS A 66 5.07 23.19 -1.94
N SER A 67 5.55 22.94 -0.73
CA SER A 67 6.96 22.60 -0.52
C SER A 67 7.32 21.27 -1.18
N ASN A 68 8.61 21.06 -1.51
CA ASN A 68 9.07 19.80 -2.11
C ASN A 68 8.76 18.58 -1.21
N VAL A 69 8.90 18.75 0.11
CA VAL A 69 8.58 17.68 1.07
C VAL A 69 7.09 17.38 1.08
N GLU A 70 6.23 18.40 1.12
CA GLU A 70 4.78 18.20 1.06
C GLU A 70 4.35 17.54 -0.26
N MET A 71 5.00 17.88 -1.38
CA MET A 71 4.75 17.21 -2.67
C MET A 71 5.15 15.74 -2.63
N LEU A 72 6.26 15.38 -1.97
CA LEU A 72 6.66 13.98 -1.78
C LEU A 72 5.67 13.21 -0.91
N GLU A 73 5.23 13.82 0.20
CA GLU A 73 4.19 13.27 1.07
C GLU A 73 2.89 13.03 0.29
N ASN A 74 2.44 14.03 -0.46
CA ASN A 74 1.23 13.96 -1.27
C ASN A 74 1.30 12.85 -2.31
N ARG A 75 2.47 12.60 -2.89
CA ARG A 75 2.69 11.48 -3.83
C ARG A 75 2.55 10.13 -3.12
N PHE A 76 3.17 9.94 -1.96
CA PHE A 76 3.09 8.66 -1.24
C PHE A 76 1.71 8.44 -0.61
N TRP A 77 1.12 9.48 -0.03
CA TRP A 77 -0.26 9.46 0.45
C TRP A 77 -1.24 9.06 -0.66
N SER A 78 -1.06 9.62 -1.86
CA SER A 78 -1.86 9.29 -3.05
C SER A 78 -1.73 7.83 -3.46
N VAL A 79 -0.55 7.21 -3.28
CA VAL A 79 -0.36 5.78 -3.48
C VAL A 79 -1.28 5.01 -2.52
N LEU A 80 -1.19 5.26 -1.22
CA LEU A 80 -1.99 4.55 -0.22
C LEU A 80 -3.50 4.73 -0.47
N TYR A 81 -3.93 5.94 -0.86
CA TYR A 81 -5.30 6.19 -1.28
C TYR A 81 -5.73 5.31 -2.47
N LEU A 82 -4.92 5.24 -3.52
CA LEU A 82 -5.23 4.43 -4.71
C LEU A 82 -5.21 2.92 -4.42
N LEU A 83 -4.35 2.49 -3.48
CA LEU A 83 -4.33 1.12 -2.95
C LEU A 83 -5.55 0.80 -2.06
N GLY A 84 -6.35 1.82 -1.72
CA GLY A 84 -7.62 1.64 -1.03
C GLY A 84 -7.51 1.51 0.49
N PHE A 85 -6.47 2.10 1.09
CA PHE A 85 -6.40 2.30 2.54
C PHE A 85 -7.60 3.14 3.00
N GLU A 86 -8.19 2.77 4.14
CA GLU A 86 -9.51 3.26 4.55
C GLU A 86 -9.44 4.44 5.53
N GLN A 87 -8.34 4.57 6.30
CA GLN A 87 -8.07 5.78 7.08
C GLN A 87 -6.70 6.31 6.68
N LEU A 88 -6.64 7.59 6.35
CA LEU A 88 -5.43 8.27 5.91
C LEU A 88 -5.30 9.60 6.64
N ASN A 89 -4.10 9.97 7.09
CA ASN A 89 -3.90 11.25 7.80
C ASN A 89 -4.30 12.45 6.94
N VAL A 90 -4.83 13.51 7.57
CA VAL A 90 -5.22 14.77 6.90
C VAL A 90 -4.15 15.83 7.09
N GLY A 91 -3.87 16.60 6.05
CA GLY A 91 -2.93 17.71 6.10
C GLY A 91 -1.45 17.32 6.19
N HIS A 92 -0.58 18.34 6.23
CA HIS A 92 0.88 18.23 6.29
C HIS A 92 1.42 18.22 7.74
N GLU A 93 0.67 18.75 8.71
CA GLU A 93 1.10 18.88 10.12
C GLU A 93 0.51 17.79 11.02
N PHE A 94 0.37 16.57 10.49
CA PHE A 94 -0.17 15.45 11.25
C PHE A 94 0.83 14.98 12.32
N VAL A 95 0.34 14.82 13.55
CA VAL A 95 1.14 14.39 14.70
C VAL A 95 0.49 13.20 15.40
N VAL A 96 1.33 12.32 15.94
CA VAL A 96 0.93 11.22 16.82
C VAL A 96 1.45 11.54 18.23
N PRO A 97 0.58 11.60 19.26
CA PRO A 97 1.02 11.76 20.64
C PRO A 97 1.65 10.45 21.11
N ILE A 98 2.90 10.50 21.54
CA ILE A 98 3.66 9.35 22.01
C ILE A 98 4.22 9.59 23.40
N ASP A 99 4.30 8.53 24.18
CA ASP A 99 4.99 8.53 25.47
C ASP A 99 6.45 8.16 25.23
N ALA A 100 7.39 9.07 25.49
CA ALA A 100 8.82 8.90 25.30
C ALA A 100 9.56 9.41 26.54
N ASP A 101 10.38 8.55 27.16
CA ASP A 101 11.19 8.86 28.34
C ASP A 101 10.43 9.48 29.53
N GLY A 102 9.15 9.10 29.69
CA GLY A 102 8.27 9.60 30.76
C GLY A 102 7.50 10.86 30.41
N ASP A 103 7.85 11.51 29.28
CA ASP A 103 7.16 12.68 28.77
C ASP A 103 6.23 12.33 27.62
N ARG A 104 5.17 13.13 27.47
CA ARG A 104 4.23 13.01 26.36
C ARG A 104 4.57 14.03 25.28
N ILE A 105 5.03 13.56 24.13
CA ILE A 105 5.47 14.39 23.01
C ILE A 105 4.60 14.19 21.77
N ALA A 106 4.47 15.22 20.95
CA ALA A 106 3.77 15.14 19.66
C ALA A 106 4.80 14.84 18.55
N LYS A 107 4.80 13.61 18.04
CA LYS A 107 5.69 13.19 16.94
C LYS A 107 5.03 13.46 15.60
N LYS A 108 5.62 14.33 14.78
CA LYS A 108 5.19 14.53 13.38
C LYS A 108 5.37 13.24 12.58
N ILE A 109 4.34 12.87 11.81
CA ILE A 109 4.36 11.74 10.88
C ILE A 109 3.86 12.24 9.53
N SER A 110 4.70 12.12 8.51
CA SER A 110 4.40 12.62 7.18
C SER A 110 3.18 11.93 6.54
N VAL A 111 3.16 10.60 6.53
CA VAL A 111 2.07 9.82 5.93
C VAL A 111 1.72 8.64 6.83
N LEU A 112 0.43 8.49 7.10
CA LEU A 112 -0.13 7.38 7.85
C LEU A 112 -1.36 6.83 7.12
N GLY A 113 -1.34 5.53 6.82
CA GLY A 113 -2.48 4.81 6.26
C GLY A 113 -2.84 3.58 7.07
N ILE A 114 -4.13 3.37 7.34
CA ILE A 114 -4.66 2.19 8.04
C ILE A 114 -5.66 1.47 7.13
N ASP A 115 -5.54 0.15 7.10
CA ASP A 115 -6.43 -0.78 6.40
C ASP A 115 -6.79 -1.96 7.32
N GLU A 116 -7.50 -2.97 6.83
CA GLU A 116 -7.95 -4.14 7.59
C GLU A 116 -6.80 -4.87 8.31
N ASP A 117 -5.72 -5.19 7.59
CA ASP A 117 -4.63 -6.04 8.09
C ASP A 117 -3.30 -5.29 8.32
N THR A 118 -3.20 -4.04 7.87
CA THR A 118 -1.93 -3.31 7.81
C THR A 118 -2.05 -1.85 8.19
N ILE A 119 -0.98 -1.31 8.74
CA ILE A 119 -0.76 0.11 8.98
C ILE A 119 0.53 0.48 8.27
N VAL A 120 0.54 1.57 7.53
CA VAL A 120 1.74 2.16 6.95
C VAL A 120 2.04 3.45 7.70
N VAL A 121 3.24 3.55 8.25
CA VAL A 121 3.76 4.76 8.88
C VAL A 121 5.01 5.18 8.13
N ALA A 122 5.03 6.42 7.64
CA ALA A 122 6.14 6.91 6.85
C ALA A 122 6.54 8.33 7.22
N ASP A 123 7.86 8.53 7.31
CA ASP A 123 8.47 9.85 7.32
C ASP A 123 9.01 10.18 5.92
N CYS A 124 8.68 11.37 5.42
CA CYS A 124 9.08 11.83 4.10
C CYS A 124 10.16 12.90 4.24
N GLN A 125 11.23 12.77 3.45
CA GLN A 125 12.31 13.75 3.45
C GLN A 125 12.77 14.07 2.03
N THR A 126 12.98 15.36 1.77
CA THR A 126 13.66 15.84 0.57
C THR A 126 14.98 16.49 0.94
N ALA A 127 15.93 16.47 0.01
CA ALA A 127 17.12 17.32 0.08
C ALA A 127 17.08 18.35 -1.05
N GLU A 128 17.51 19.59 -0.77
CA GLU A 128 17.61 20.66 -1.79
C GLU A 128 18.70 20.39 -2.82
N SER A 129 19.70 19.59 -2.45
CA SER A 129 20.76 19.09 -3.31
C SER A 129 21.24 17.75 -2.75
N LEU A 130 21.88 16.91 -3.58
CA LEU A 130 22.44 15.61 -3.17
C LEU A 130 23.60 15.83 -2.16
N ARG A 131 23.30 16.19 -0.90
CA ARG A 131 24.29 16.44 0.14
C ARG A 131 24.86 15.11 0.68
N ARG A 132 26.13 15.14 1.12
CA ARG A 132 26.89 14.00 1.67
C ARG A 132 26.49 13.57 3.10
N LYS A 133 25.43 14.13 3.70
CA LYS A 133 25.00 13.72 5.05
C LYS A 133 24.37 12.33 4.96
N SER A 134 24.78 11.41 5.86
CA SER A 134 24.20 10.06 5.90
C SER A 134 22.68 10.14 6.06
N ALA A 135 21.96 9.45 5.18
CA ALA A 135 20.51 9.35 5.23
C ALA A 135 20.02 8.50 6.41
N PHE A 136 20.93 7.79 7.10
CA PHE A 136 20.62 6.93 8.23
C PHE A 136 20.00 7.68 9.41
N SER A 137 20.29 8.97 9.60
CA SER A 137 19.66 9.74 10.68
C SER A 137 18.13 9.75 10.59
N LEU A 138 17.58 9.65 9.37
CA LEU A 138 16.13 9.54 9.14
C LEU A 138 15.57 8.21 9.66
N VAL A 139 16.31 7.12 9.42
CA VAL A 139 15.96 5.79 9.92
C VAL A 139 16.08 5.76 11.44
N ALA A 140 17.15 6.33 11.99
CA ALA A 140 17.41 6.34 13.42
C ALA A 140 16.31 7.08 14.19
N ASP A 141 15.87 8.24 13.71
CA ASP A 141 14.78 9.00 14.34
C ASP A 141 13.45 8.23 14.34
N LEU A 142 13.09 7.59 13.23
CA LEU A 142 11.90 6.74 13.18
C LEU A 142 12.04 5.49 14.07
N ASP A 143 13.22 4.85 14.08
CA ASP A 143 13.52 3.66 14.88
C ASP A 143 13.40 3.94 16.38
N THR A 144 13.87 5.10 16.85
CA THR A 144 13.75 5.54 18.25
C THR A 144 12.29 5.60 18.70
N HIS A 145 11.40 6.14 17.87
CA HIS A 145 10.01 6.38 18.25
C HIS A 145 9.03 5.28 17.83
N LYS A 146 9.45 4.30 17.00
CA LYS A 146 8.55 3.30 16.40
C LYS A 146 7.73 2.52 17.42
N ARG A 147 8.31 2.18 18.58
CA ARG A 147 7.61 1.43 19.63
C ARG A 147 6.50 2.27 20.26
N ALA A 148 6.78 3.53 20.57
CA ALA A 148 5.83 4.44 21.18
C ALA A 148 4.68 4.76 20.21
N ILE A 149 5.01 5.03 18.94
CA ILE A 149 4.02 5.21 17.86
C ILE A 149 3.13 3.96 17.72
N ALA A 150 3.73 2.76 17.68
CA ALA A 150 2.98 1.51 17.57
C ALA A 150 2.00 1.32 18.72
N ASN A 151 2.41 1.65 19.94
CA ASN A 151 1.56 1.53 21.12
C ASN A 151 0.40 2.51 21.07
N THR A 152 0.63 3.77 20.67
CA THR A 152 -0.45 4.75 20.47
C THR A 152 -1.45 4.28 19.42
N LEU A 153 -0.97 3.76 18.27
CA LEU A 153 -1.84 3.30 17.18
C LEU A 153 -2.64 2.06 17.57
N ARG A 154 -2.04 1.11 18.32
CA ARG A 154 -2.76 -0.06 18.84
C ARG A 154 -3.87 0.33 19.81
N LYS A 155 -3.57 1.22 20.76
CA LYS A 155 -4.57 1.76 21.70
C LYS A 155 -5.72 2.46 20.95
N PHE A 156 -5.40 3.26 19.93
CA PHE A 156 -6.39 3.96 19.11
C PHE A 156 -7.30 3.01 18.32
N LEU A 157 -6.73 1.94 17.75
CA LEU A 157 -7.48 0.97 16.93
C LEU A 157 -8.14 -0.16 17.74
N GLY A 158 -7.91 -0.20 19.05
CA GLY A 158 -8.24 -1.32 19.92
C GLY A 158 -7.14 -2.38 19.94
N ASP A 159 -6.74 -2.76 21.17
CA ASP A 159 -5.80 -3.84 21.39
C ASP A 159 -6.35 -5.16 20.81
N GLY A 160 -5.48 -5.93 20.15
CA GLY A 160 -5.89 -7.17 19.45
C GLY A 160 -6.21 -7.01 17.96
N SER A 161 -6.06 -5.82 17.39
CA SER A 161 -6.26 -5.57 15.95
C SER A 161 -5.43 -6.45 15.00
N GLY A 162 -4.33 -7.07 15.47
CA GLY A 162 -3.50 -8.00 14.70
C GLY A 162 -2.76 -7.38 13.49
N ARG A 163 -2.94 -6.07 13.26
CA ARG A 163 -2.42 -5.36 12.10
C ARG A 163 -0.91 -5.28 12.12
N LYS A 164 -0.29 -5.54 10.98
CA LYS A 164 1.16 -5.40 10.79
C LYS A 164 1.48 -3.95 10.44
N ILE A 165 2.49 -3.38 11.12
CA ILE A 165 2.95 -2.02 10.83
C ILE A 165 4.13 -2.10 9.87
N ILE A 166 4.01 -1.42 8.73
CA ILE A 166 5.06 -1.20 7.74
C ILE A 166 5.67 0.17 8.03
N TRP A 167 6.94 0.18 8.42
CA TRP A 167 7.69 1.41 8.69
C TRP A 167 8.47 1.81 7.45
N CYS A 168 8.28 3.06 7.01
CA CYS A 168 8.90 3.56 5.80
C CYS A 168 9.65 4.87 6.05
N VAL A 169 10.77 5.05 5.36
CA VAL A 169 11.32 6.37 5.05
C VAL A 169 11.20 6.57 3.56
N VAL A 170 10.48 7.61 3.15
CA VAL A 170 10.29 7.97 1.74
C VAL A 170 11.17 9.16 1.43
N THR A 171 12.03 9.04 0.43
CA THR A 171 13.00 10.09 0.11
C THR A 171 12.98 10.50 -1.35
N SER A 172 13.22 11.78 -1.59
CA SER A 172 13.52 12.31 -2.92
C SER A 172 14.81 13.14 -2.87
N GLN A 173 15.64 12.96 -3.89
CA GLN A 173 16.96 13.61 -4.02
C GLN A 173 17.94 13.29 -2.86
N VAL A 174 17.75 12.17 -2.17
CA VAL A 174 18.65 11.68 -1.11
C VAL A 174 19.49 10.51 -1.63
N ARG A 175 20.80 10.53 -1.39
CA ARG A 175 21.69 9.40 -1.68
C ARG A 175 21.71 8.44 -0.49
N TRP A 176 21.62 7.15 -0.80
CA TRP A 176 21.70 6.07 0.17
C TRP A 176 22.92 5.22 -0.14
N SER A 177 23.79 5.01 0.85
CA SER A 177 24.86 4.02 0.75
C SER A 177 24.30 2.61 0.98
N GLU A 178 25.00 1.58 0.51
CA GLU A 178 24.64 0.19 0.81
C GLU A 178 24.63 -0.09 2.32
N GLY A 179 25.57 0.52 3.06
CA GLY A 179 25.61 0.44 4.52
C GLY A 179 24.39 1.05 5.19
N ASP A 180 23.91 2.21 4.73
CA ASP A 180 22.69 2.82 5.28
C ASP A 180 21.45 1.96 4.97
N LEU A 181 21.36 1.39 3.76
CA LEU A 181 20.27 0.49 3.37
C LEU A 181 20.28 -0.81 4.19
N ALA A 182 21.47 -1.36 4.45
CA ALA A 182 21.63 -2.55 5.30
C ALA A 182 21.17 -2.27 6.73
N LYS A 183 21.58 -1.14 7.31
CA LYS A 183 21.13 -0.72 8.64
C LYS A 183 19.61 -0.46 8.68
N ALA A 184 19.04 0.17 7.66
CA ALA A 184 17.59 0.36 7.56
C ALA A 184 16.85 -0.97 7.59
N LYS A 185 17.33 -1.96 6.83
CA LYS A 185 16.79 -3.32 6.82
C LYS A 185 16.89 -4.00 8.19
N GLU A 186 18.02 -3.87 8.88
CA GLU A 186 18.20 -4.39 10.25
C GLU A 186 17.17 -3.80 11.22
N LYS A 187 16.89 -2.50 11.10
CA LYS A 187 15.86 -1.81 11.90
C LYS A 187 14.43 -2.09 11.46
N GLN A 188 14.23 -2.90 10.42
CA GLN A 188 12.93 -3.20 9.81
C GLN A 188 12.22 -1.93 9.30
N VAL A 189 13.00 -0.99 8.77
CA VAL A 189 12.53 0.25 8.14
C VAL A 189 12.80 0.18 6.65
N HIS A 190 11.74 0.31 5.85
CA HIS A 190 11.82 0.24 4.41
C HIS A 190 12.14 1.62 3.82
N VAL A 191 13.15 1.67 2.95
CA VAL A 191 13.51 2.90 2.25
C VAL A 191 12.83 2.90 0.88
N LEU A 192 11.95 3.87 0.64
CA LEU A 192 11.37 4.12 -0.67
C LEU A 192 12.07 5.35 -1.27
N ARG A 193 12.84 5.13 -2.33
CA ARG A 193 13.44 6.22 -3.11
C ARG A 193 12.52 6.54 -4.27
N GLU A 194 12.99 7.44 -5.12
CA GLU A 194 12.24 7.92 -6.28
C GLU A 194 11.81 6.78 -7.22
N GLN A 195 12.65 5.76 -7.44
CA GLN A 195 12.32 4.63 -8.31
C GLN A 195 11.24 3.73 -7.70
N GLU A 196 11.37 3.36 -6.43
CA GLU A 196 10.37 2.52 -5.75
C GLU A 196 9.01 3.25 -5.65
N LEU A 197 9.03 4.54 -5.30
CA LEU A 197 7.80 5.34 -5.24
C LEU A 197 7.12 5.43 -6.60
N ARG A 198 7.87 5.69 -7.68
CA ARG A 198 7.31 5.71 -9.04
C ARG A 198 6.66 4.38 -9.42
N TYR A 199 7.33 3.26 -9.11
CA TYR A 199 6.77 1.94 -9.35
C TYR A 199 5.42 1.76 -8.62
N PHE A 200 5.35 2.09 -7.33
CA PHE A 200 4.11 1.98 -6.57
C PHE A 200 3.02 2.92 -7.09
N GLN A 201 3.38 4.13 -7.54
CA GLN A 201 2.45 5.05 -8.20
C GLN A 201 1.84 4.45 -9.46
N GLU A 202 2.65 3.85 -10.33
CA GLU A 202 2.17 3.28 -11.60
C GLU A 202 1.29 2.05 -11.38
N ILE A 203 1.67 1.13 -10.48
CA ILE A 203 0.82 -0.03 -10.21
C ILE A 203 -0.48 0.38 -9.52
N ALA A 204 -0.45 1.38 -8.63
CA ALA A 204 -1.64 1.85 -7.94
C ALA A 204 -2.61 2.56 -8.90
N LYS A 205 -2.11 3.33 -9.87
CA LYS A 205 -2.95 3.90 -10.94
C LYS A 205 -3.56 2.82 -11.85
N THR A 206 -2.80 1.76 -12.13
CA THR A 206 -3.21 0.71 -13.08
C THR A 206 -4.21 -0.27 -12.48
N LEU A 207 -3.94 -0.74 -11.27
CA LEU A 207 -4.67 -1.81 -10.58
C LEU A 207 -5.61 -1.30 -9.47
N GLY A 208 -5.47 -0.05 -9.03
CA GLY A 208 -6.24 0.48 -7.90
C GLY A 208 -6.03 -0.35 -6.63
N ARG A 209 -7.14 -0.68 -5.96
CA ARG A 209 -7.12 -1.44 -4.69
C ARG A 209 -6.44 -2.80 -4.82
N ALA A 210 -6.45 -3.40 -6.01
CA ALA A 210 -5.84 -4.70 -6.24
C ALA A 210 -4.31 -4.68 -6.12
N ALA A 211 -3.66 -3.53 -6.38
CA ALA A 211 -2.22 -3.36 -6.18
C ALA A 211 -1.80 -3.40 -4.70
N LYS A 212 -2.75 -3.29 -3.76
CA LYS A 212 -2.45 -3.37 -2.32
C LYS A 212 -1.72 -4.66 -1.97
N HIS A 213 -2.13 -5.77 -2.57
CA HIS A 213 -1.51 -7.07 -2.34
C HIS A 213 -0.04 -7.10 -2.78
N GLN A 214 0.29 -6.45 -3.89
CA GLN A 214 1.68 -6.31 -4.36
C GLN A 214 2.49 -5.40 -3.42
N PHE A 215 1.91 -4.28 -2.97
CA PHE A 215 2.54 -3.35 -2.03
C PHE A 215 2.88 -4.05 -0.70
N VAL A 216 1.89 -4.72 -0.10
CA VAL A 216 2.07 -5.40 1.19
C VAL A 216 2.99 -6.60 1.06
N ALA A 217 2.91 -7.37 -0.03
CA ALA A 217 3.82 -8.49 -0.28
C ALA A 217 5.28 -8.04 -0.33
N GLU A 218 5.57 -6.87 -0.90
CA GLU A 218 6.95 -6.36 -0.98
C GLU A 218 7.55 -6.08 0.40
N PHE A 219 6.78 -5.48 1.30
CA PHE A 219 7.28 -5.06 2.62
C PHE A 219 7.16 -6.14 3.70
N LEU A 220 6.12 -6.98 3.64
CA LEU A 220 5.86 -8.01 4.65
C LEU A 220 6.26 -9.42 4.22
N SER A 221 7.02 -9.56 3.13
CA SER A 221 7.48 -10.83 2.58
C SER A 221 7.93 -11.83 3.66
N GLY A 222 7.33 -13.03 3.66
CA GLY A 222 7.65 -14.10 4.60
C GLY A 222 7.01 -13.96 5.99
N GLN A 223 6.48 -12.79 6.36
CA GLN A 223 5.77 -12.63 7.62
C GLN A 223 4.41 -13.33 7.58
N LYS A 224 4.05 -13.95 8.71
CA LYS A 224 2.75 -14.61 8.89
C LYS A 224 1.60 -13.60 8.90
N ILE A 225 0.47 -14.03 8.33
CA ILE A 225 -0.82 -13.37 8.30
C ILE A 225 -1.72 -14.16 9.28
N PRO A 226 -1.91 -13.70 10.53
CA PRO A 226 -2.64 -14.49 11.54
C PRO A 226 -4.03 -14.93 11.09
N ALA A 227 -4.73 -14.10 10.33
CA ALA A 227 -6.06 -14.39 9.79
C ALA A 227 -6.11 -15.55 8.76
N LEU A 228 -4.94 -15.98 8.24
CA LEU A 228 -4.82 -17.10 7.31
C LEU A 228 -4.30 -18.39 7.96
N ALA A 229 -4.11 -18.40 9.28
CA ALA A 229 -3.59 -19.56 9.98
C ALA A 229 -4.49 -20.79 9.78
N ASN A 230 -3.86 -21.95 9.54
CA ASN A 230 -4.51 -23.26 9.37
C ASN A 230 -5.60 -23.31 8.27
N ARG A 231 -5.57 -22.39 7.29
CA ARG A 231 -6.50 -22.42 6.16
C ARG A 231 -6.14 -23.53 5.17
N TYR A 232 -7.11 -24.35 4.82
CA TYR A 232 -6.95 -25.42 3.84
C TYR A 232 -8.06 -25.39 2.78
N VAL A 233 -7.76 -26.00 1.65
CA VAL A 233 -8.70 -26.23 0.54
C VAL A 233 -8.69 -27.72 0.18
N SER A 234 -9.80 -28.23 -0.33
CA SER A 234 -9.81 -29.56 -0.96
C SER A 234 -9.01 -29.50 -2.25
N ALA A 235 -8.08 -30.45 -2.41
CA ALA A 235 -7.17 -30.47 -3.54
C ALA A 235 -6.90 -31.88 -4.03
N SER A 236 -6.60 -31.97 -5.33
CA SER A 236 -6.04 -33.17 -5.98
C SER A 236 -4.54 -32.96 -6.18
N ARG A 237 -3.71 -33.85 -5.64
CA ARG A 237 -2.25 -33.87 -5.81
C ARG A 237 -1.89 -34.89 -6.89
N PHE A 238 -1.08 -34.48 -7.86
CA PHE A 238 -0.62 -35.31 -8.96
C PHE A 238 0.80 -34.92 -9.40
N LYS A 239 1.39 -35.65 -10.34
CA LYS A 239 2.68 -35.33 -10.95
C LYS A 239 2.50 -34.64 -12.30
N LEU A 240 3.17 -33.51 -12.49
CA LEU A 240 3.21 -32.77 -13.75
C LEU A 240 4.67 -32.46 -14.09
N GLY A 241 5.19 -33.03 -15.17
CA GLY A 241 6.60 -32.86 -15.56
C GLY A 241 7.59 -33.26 -14.46
N GLY A 242 7.31 -34.37 -13.75
CA GLY A 242 8.12 -34.86 -12.61
C GLY A 242 7.95 -34.06 -11.31
N ARG A 243 7.27 -32.91 -11.34
CA ARG A 243 7.02 -32.06 -10.17
C ARG A 243 5.67 -32.37 -9.54
N THR A 244 5.57 -32.16 -8.23
CA THR A 244 4.29 -32.27 -7.53
C THR A 244 3.43 -31.04 -7.86
N ALA A 245 2.22 -31.29 -8.35
CA ALA A 245 1.23 -30.27 -8.68
C ALA A 245 -0.05 -30.50 -7.89
N TYR A 246 -0.83 -29.43 -7.72
CA TYR A 246 -2.10 -29.44 -7.03
C TYR A 246 -3.16 -28.78 -7.91
N ALA A 247 -4.36 -29.36 -7.99
CA ALA A 247 -5.55 -28.73 -8.51
C ALA A 247 -6.53 -28.49 -7.35
N PHE A 248 -6.95 -27.25 -7.16
CA PHE A 248 -7.84 -26.83 -6.08
C PHE A 248 -8.58 -25.56 -6.50
N THR A 249 -9.68 -25.27 -5.79
CA THR A 249 -10.41 -24.02 -5.94
C THR A 249 -10.20 -23.12 -4.73
N VAL A 250 -10.08 -21.80 -4.97
CA VAL A 250 -9.92 -20.82 -3.89
C VAL A 250 -10.52 -19.46 -4.29
N PRO A 251 -11.14 -18.71 -3.36
CA PRO A 251 -11.58 -17.35 -3.64
C PRO A 251 -10.39 -16.46 -4.05
N ALA A 252 -10.56 -15.66 -5.11
CA ALA A 252 -9.51 -14.75 -5.60
C ALA A 252 -8.95 -13.82 -4.51
N LYS A 253 -9.82 -13.24 -3.67
CA LYS A 253 -9.43 -12.40 -2.52
C LYS A 253 -8.51 -13.14 -1.56
N GLU A 254 -8.75 -14.43 -1.34
CA GLU A 254 -7.94 -15.24 -0.43
C GLU A 254 -6.57 -15.55 -1.05
N LEU A 255 -6.53 -15.95 -2.33
CA LEU A 255 -5.28 -16.17 -3.05
C LEU A 255 -4.39 -14.92 -3.04
N LEU A 256 -4.97 -13.74 -3.31
CA LEU A 256 -4.24 -12.47 -3.38
C LEU A 256 -3.57 -12.05 -2.07
N ARG A 257 -4.06 -12.46 -0.90
CA ARG A 257 -3.42 -12.13 0.39
C ARG A 257 -2.02 -12.75 0.55
N ARG A 258 -1.79 -13.88 -0.12
CA ARG A 258 -0.51 -14.63 -0.11
C ARG A 258 0.24 -14.55 -1.44
N ALA A 259 -0.42 -14.08 -2.49
CA ALA A 259 0.10 -14.06 -3.84
C ALA A 259 0.90 -12.82 -4.19
N PHE A 260 1.79 -12.96 -5.17
CA PHE A 260 2.51 -11.86 -5.78
C PHE A 260 2.77 -12.13 -7.26
N VAL A 261 2.96 -11.05 -8.02
CA VAL A 261 3.42 -11.10 -9.40
C VAL A 261 4.88 -10.63 -9.44
N ASN A 262 5.71 -11.37 -10.16
CA ASN A 262 7.10 -10.97 -10.39
C ASN A 262 7.14 -9.85 -11.43
N HIS A 263 7.63 -8.69 -11.01
CA HIS A 263 7.98 -7.59 -11.89
C HIS A 263 9.51 -7.55 -11.92
N ARG A 264 10.12 -8.14 -12.97
CA ARG A 264 11.57 -8.39 -13.07
C ARG A 264 12.45 -7.13 -13.00
N ASP A 265 11.90 -5.91 -13.08
CA ASP A 265 12.64 -4.66 -13.30
C ASP A 265 13.11 -3.87 -12.07
N LEU A 266 12.87 -4.31 -10.83
CA LEU A 266 13.26 -3.50 -9.67
C LEU A 266 14.78 -3.55 -9.36
N ARG A 267 15.58 -4.37 -10.06
CA ARG A 267 17.02 -4.56 -9.75
C ARG A 267 17.96 -4.50 -10.96
N ASP A 268 17.46 -4.28 -12.17
CA ASP A 268 18.30 -4.23 -13.37
C ASP A 268 18.46 -2.77 -13.87
N PRO A 269 19.64 -2.16 -13.72
CA PRO A 269 19.91 -0.80 -14.21
C PRO A 269 19.99 -0.71 -15.75
N SER A 270 19.93 -1.82 -16.49
CA SER A 270 20.09 -1.85 -17.95
C SER A 270 18.80 -1.66 -18.76
N GLY A 271 17.64 -1.51 -18.12
CA GLY A 271 16.42 -1.03 -18.77
C GLY A 271 15.99 -1.84 -20.01
N ALA A 272 15.37 -2.99 -19.79
CA ALA A 272 14.50 -3.63 -20.79
C ALA A 272 13.23 -4.15 -20.08
N PRO A 273 12.02 -3.73 -20.48
CA PRO A 273 10.81 -4.08 -19.76
C PRO A 273 10.49 -5.56 -19.94
N SER A 274 10.93 -6.42 -19.03
CA SER A 274 10.51 -7.83 -19.05
C SER A 274 9.46 -8.11 -17.98
N TYR A 275 8.38 -7.33 -18.04
CA TYR A 275 7.12 -7.73 -17.45
C TYR A 275 6.70 -9.08 -18.02
N GLN A 276 6.33 -10.01 -17.15
CA GLN A 276 5.28 -10.95 -17.50
C GLN A 276 4.03 -10.15 -17.89
N ARG A 277 3.58 -10.28 -19.15
CA ARG A 277 2.56 -9.44 -19.86
C ARG A 277 2.18 -8.16 -19.10
N LEU A 278 2.77 -7.02 -19.47
CA LEU A 278 2.41 -5.68 -18.94
C LEU A 278 0.93 -5.61 -18.53
N ILE A 279 0.69 -5.31 -17.26
CA ILE A 279 -0.66 -5.23 -16.72
C ILE A 279 -1.37 -4.08 -17.45
N ASP A 280 -2.45 -4.41 -18.14
CA ASP A 280 -3.19 -3.45 -18.96
C ASP A 280 -4.47 -3.06 -18.24
N SER A 281 -4.60 -1.77 -17.89
CA SER A 281 -5.76 -1.27 -17.14
C SER A 281 -7.09 -1.45 -17.92
N LYS A 282 -7.08 -1.33 -19.25
CA LYS A 282 -8.29 -1.55 -20.07
C LYS A 282 -8.70 -3.01 -20.00
N ARG A 283 -7.74 -3.93 -20.09
CA ARG A 283 -7.98 -5.38 -19.97
C ARG A 283 -8.50 -5.76 -18.59
N ILE A 284 -7.94 -5.21 -17.51
CA ILE A 284 -8.43 -5.44 -16.15
C ILE A 284 -9.89 -4.98 -16.02
N LYS A 285 -10.22 -3.78 -16.51
CA LYS A 285 -11.58 -3.23 -16.49
C LYS A 285 -12.56 -4.06 -17.32
N ALA A 286 -12.13 -4.50 -18.51
CA ALA A 286 -12.94 -5.36 -19.37
C ALA A 286 -13.25 -6.71 -18.70
N ILE A 287 -12.24 -7.32 -18.06
CA ILE A 287 -12.40 -8.55 -17.29
C ILE A 287 -13.36 -8.34 -16.11
N ALA A 288 -13.17 -7.27 -15.33
CA ALA A 288 -14.04 -6.95 -14.20
C ALA A 288 -15.51 -6.76 -14.65
N SER A 289 -15.72 -6.06 -15.77
CA SER A 289 -17.06 -5.88 -16.35
C SER A 289 -17.66 -7.18 -16.91
N PHE A 290 -16.85 -8.09 -17.43
CA PHE A 290 -17.33 -9.40 -17.88
C PHE A 290 -17.80 -10.25 -16.70
N LEU A 291 -17.00 -10.28 -15.62
CA LEU A 291 -17.32 -11.01 -14.39
C LEU A 291 -18.57 -10.43 -13.69
N SER A 292 -18.71 -9.10 -13.63
CA SER A 292 -19.87 -8.46 -12.98
C SER A 292 -21.20 -8.72 -13.71
N LYS A 293 -21.15 -9.07 -15.01
CA LYS A 293 -22.31 -9.48 -15.82
C LYS A 293 -22.62 -10.97 -15.75
N GLY A 294 -21.98 -11.71 -14.83
CA GLY A 294 -22.16 -13.16 -14.68
C GLY A 294 -21.29 -14.01 -15.61
N GLY A 295 -20.36 -13.40 -16.35
CA GLY A 295 -19.35 -14.14 -17.10
C GLY A 295 -18.39 -14.89 -16.18
N TYR A 296 -17.84 -16.00 -16.65
CA TYR A 296 -16.82 -16.77 -15.94
C TYR A 296 -15.71 -17.22 -16.89
N PHE A 297 -14.52 -17.50 -16.35
CA PHE A 297 -13.42 -18.08 -17.13
C PHE A 297 -13.29 -19.55 -16.76
N ALA A 298 -13.39 -20.45 -17.75
CA ALA A 298 -13.17 -21.88 -17.55
C ALA A 298 -11.68 -22.24 -17.31
N ASN A 299 -10.76 -21.31 -17.58
CA ASN A 299 -9.33 -21.56 -17.50
C ASN A 299 -8.81 -21.33 -16.07
N SER A 300 -7.93 -22.21 -15.61
CA SER A 300 -7.25 -22.09 -14.31
C SER A 300 -6.23 -20.95 -14.27
N ILE A 301 -5.88 -20.54 -13.05
CA ILE A 301 -4.73 -19.68 -12.74
C ILE A 301 -3.57 -20.59 -12.33
N ILE A 302 -2.39 -20.35 -12.88
CA ILE A 302 -1.20 -21.14 -12.55
C ILE A 302 -0.41 -20.39 -11.50
N VAL A 303 -0.15 -21.06 -10.39
CA VAL A 303 0.64 -20.52 -9.28
C VAL A 303 1.77 -21.47 -8.88
N SER A 304 2.84 -20.91 -8.31
CA SER A 304 3.93 -21.65 -7.70
C SER A 304 4.08 -21.27 -6.24
N PHE A 305 4.15 -22.27 -5.35
CA PHE A 305 4.48 -22.05 -3.96
C PHE A 305 5.99 -22.00 -3.78
N HIS A 306 6.49 -20.92 -3.18
CA HIS A 306 7.92 -20.75 -2.88
C HIS A 306 8.33 -21.36 -1.55
N ILE A 307 7.38 -21.92 -0.82
CA ILE A 307 7.60 -22.65 0.42
C ILE A 307 6.96 -24.04 0.32
N PRO A 308 7.45 -25.04 1.06
CA PRO A 308 6.77 -26.31 1.20
C PRO A 308 5.34 -26.11 1.73
N VAL A 309 4.40 -26.85 1.16
CA VAL A 309 2.99 -26.85 1.56
C VAL A 309 2.62 -28.20 2.16
N ARG A 310 1.82 -28.19 3.21
CA ARG A 310 1.31 -29.41 3.85
C ARG A 310 0.11 -29.93 3.07
N PHE A 311 0.11 -31.22 2.78
CA PHE A 311 -1.00 -31.92 2.15
C PHE A 311 -1.36 -33.15 2.97
N ASP A 312 -2.56 -33.12 3.54
CA ASP A 312 -3.10 -34.24 4.29
C ASP A 312 -3.93 -35.11 3.34
N GLN A 313 -3.34 -36.24 2.93
CA GLN A 313 -3.98 -37.17 2.03
C GLN A 313 -5.18 -37.85 2.72
N GLY A 314 -6.34 -37.82 2.07
CA GLY A 314 -7.54 -38.55 2.49
C GLY A 314 -7.74 -39.83 1.70
N SER A 315 -7.68 -39.76 0.37
CA SER A 315 -7.85 -40.91 -0.52
C SER A 315 -6.89 -40.88 -1.72
N ARG A 316 -6.82 -42.00 -2.43
CA ARG A 316 -6.00 -42.21 -3.61
C ARG A 316 -6.86 -42.81 -4.72
N ASP A 317 -6.64 -42.36 -5.94
CA ASP A 317 -7.03 -43.08 -7.14
C ASP A 317 -5.81 -43.93 -7.58
N ASP A 318 -5.99 -45.25 -7.58
CA ASP A 318 -4.94 -46.20 -7.90
C ASP A 318 -4.68 -46.29 -9.42
N GLU A 319 -5.65 -45.92 -10.27
CA GLU A 319 -5.51 -45.96 -11.73
C GLU A 319 -4.74 -44.74 -12.25
N SER A 320 -5.01 -43.55 -11.72
CA SER A 320 -4.45 -42.28 -12.22
C SER A 320 -3.24 -41.75 -11.44
N ASP A 321 -2.82 -42.45 -10.38
CA ASP A 321 -1.85 -41.99 -9.38
C ASP A 321 -2.17 -40.60 -8.78
N VAL A 322 -3.44 -40.20 -8.80
CA VAL A 322 -3.93 -38.96 -8.17
C VAL A 322 -4.23 -39.20 -6.69
N ARG A 323 -3.99 -38.19 -5.85
CA ARG A 323 -4.32 -38.22 -4.41
C ARG A 323 -5.27 -37.08 -4.07
N PHE A 324 -6.32 -37.37 -3.33
CA PHE A 324 -7.27 -36.36 -2.88
C PHE A 324 -7.05 -36.09 -1.39
N GLY A 325 -7.17 -34.83 -0.99
CA GLY A 325 -6.89 -34.44 0.39
C GLY A 325 -7.05 -32.97 0.68
N LYS A 326 -6.58 -32.57 1.85
CA LYS A 326 -6.58 -31.17 2.31
C LYS A 326 -5.21 -30.54 2.04
N LEU A 327 -5.17 -29.54 1.17
CA LEU A 327 -3.99 -28.71 0.95
C LEU A 327 -4.04 -27.50 1.87
N TYR A 328 -3.08 -27.42 2.78
CA TYR A 328 -2.90 -26.24 3.64
C TYR A 328 -2.16 -25.16 2.87
N LEU A 329 -2.84 -24.05 2.63
CA LEU A 329 -2.27 -22.93 1.90
C LEU A 329 -1.29 -22.16 2.79
N PRO A 330 -0.21 -21.60 2.23
CA PRO A 330 0.70 -20.73 2.96
C PRO A 330 -0.02 -19.61 3.72
N GLU A 331 0.40 -19.39 4.96
CA GLU A 331 -0.11 -18.33 5.84
C GLU A 331 0.76 -17.06 5.83
N SER A 332 1.81 -17.01 4.99
CA SER A 332 2.72 -15.85 4.93
C SER A 332 2.59 -15.06 3.64
N TYR A 333 2.88 -13.76 3.71
CA TYR A 333 2.94 -12.88 2.55
C TYR A 333 4.02 -13.32 1.54
N LYS A 334 3.79 -13.05 0.25
CA LYS A 334 4.73 -13.28 -0.86
C LYS A 334 5.19 -14.74 -0.99
N THR A 335 4.28 -15.70 -0.79
CA THR A 335 4.59 -17.14 -0.85
C THR A 335 4.01 -17.84 -2.07
N CYS A 336 3.03 -17.23 -2.74
CA CYS A 336 2.36 -17.78 -3.91
C CYS A 336 2.65 -16.93 -5.16
N TRP A 337 3.58 -17.36 -5.99
CA TRP A 337 3.90 -16.66 -7.23
C TRP A 337 2.85 -16.96 -8.30
N VAL A 338 2.19 -15.93 -8.82
CA VAL A 338 1.27 -16.06 -9.96
C VAL A 338 2.10 -16.17 -11.25
N ILE A 339 2.07 -17.36 -11.86
CA ILE A 339 2.77 -17.65 -13.13
C ILE A 339 1.88 -17.33 -14.32
N ASP A 340 0.58 -17.62 -14.26
CA ASP A 340 -0.34 -17.23 -15.32
C ASP A 340 -1.70 -16.84 -14.75
N GLY A 341 -2.40 -15.94 -15.44
CA GLY A 341 -3.73 -15.50 -15.05
C GLY A 341 -3.76 -14.22 -14.22
N GLN A 342 -2.67 -13.47 -14.15
CA GLN A 342 -2.60 -12.22 -13.37
C GLN A 342 -3.72 -11.22 -13.69
N HIS A 343 -4.06 -11.00 -14.97
CA HIS A 343 -5.16 -10.09 -15.33
C HIS A 343 -6.52 -10.60 -14.85
N ARG A 344 -6.72 -11.93 -14.85
CA ARG A 344 -7.95 -12.57 -14.36
C ARG A 344 -8.05 -12.44 -12.85
N LEU A 345 -6.94 -12.71 -12.15
CA LEU A 345 -6.88 -12.61 -10.69
C LEU A 345 -7.15 -11.17 -10.21
N TYR A 346 -6.46 -10.19 -10.79
CA TYR A 346 -6.69 -8.79 -10.44
C TYR A 346 -8.05 -8.28 -10.89
N GLY A 347 -8.54 -8.68 -12.06
CA GLY A 347 -9.86 -8.33 -12.55
C GLY A 347 -11.00 -8.82 -11.67
N ALA A 348 -10.84 -9.99 -11.02
CA ALA A 348 -11.85 -10.55 -10.11
C ALA A 348 -12.07 -9.74 -8.82
N ILE A 349 -11.10 -8.91 -8.43
CA ILE A 349 -11.21 -8.02 -7.26
C ILE A 349 -11.17 -6.54 -7.65
N PHE A 350 -11.16 -6.24 -8.95
CA PHE A 350 -11.07 -4.87 -9.43
C PHE A 350 -12.42 -4.19 -9.27
N ASP A 351 -12.51 -3.34 -8.25
CA ASP A 351 -13.66 -2.47 -8.06
C ASP A 351 -13.40 -1.15 -8.80
N GLY A 352 -14.01 -1.03 -9.98
CA GLY A 352 -13.90 0.14 -10.85
C GLY A 352 -14.63 1.35 -10.30
N GLY A 353 -14.29 1.82 -9.09
CA GLY A 353 -14.80 3.07 -8.51
C GLY A 353 -16.32 3.15 -8.33
N GLY A 354 -17.06 2.06 -8.45
CA GLY A 354 -18.52 2.06 -8.46
C GLY A 354 -19.10 0.68 -8.16
N HIS A 355 -19.87 0.63 -7.07
CA HIS A 355 -20.63 -0.49 -6.53
C HIS A 355 -19.83 -1.63 -5.87
N ARG A 356 -19.90 -1.63 -4.52
CA ARG A 356 -19.77 -2.86 -3.74
C ARG A 356 -20.91 -3.81 -4.14
N SER A 357 -20.61 -4.80 -4.97
CA SER A 357 -21.38 -6.04 -4.94
C SER A 357 -20.59 -7.05 -4.12
N ASP A 358 -21.06 -7.31 -2.89
CA ASP A 358 -20.51 -8.30 -1.96
C ASP A 358 -20.74 -9.76 -2.42
N HIS A 359 -20.99 -9.97 -3.71
CA HIS A 359 -21.54 -11.20 -4.28
C HIS A 359 -20.73 -11.82 -5.42
N THR A 360 -19.58 -11.25 -5.80
CA THR A 360 -18.73 -11.89 -6.82
C THR A 360 -17.88 -13.00 -6.20
N ARG A 361 -18.53 -14.14 -5.86
CA ARG A 361 -17.84 -15.41 -5.58
C ARG A 361 -17.33 -16.00 -6.89
N CYS A 362 -16.32 -15.38 -7.49
CA CYS A 362 -15.53 -16.03 -8.53
C CYS A 362 -14.49 -16.92 -7.85
N SER A 363 -14.79 -18.22 -7.83
CA SER A 363 -13.84 -19.28 -7.55
C SER A 363 -13.08 -19.60 -8.83
N PHE A 364 -11.76 -19.64 -8.78
CA PHE A 364 -10.92 -20.17 -9.85
C PHE A 364 -10.41 -21.55 -9.47
#